data_AF-A0AA40VDK5-F1
#
_entry.id   AF-A0AA40VDK5-F1
#
_cell.length_a   1.000
_cell.length_b   1.000
_cell.length_c   1.000
_cell.angle_alpha   90.00
_cell.angle_beta   90.00
_cell.angle_gamma   90.00
#
_symmetry.space_group_name_H-M   'P 1'
#
loop_
_entity.id
_entity.type
_entity.pdbx_description
1 polymer ?
#
loop_
_entity_poly.entity_id
_entity_poly.type
_entity_poly.pdbx_seq_one_letter_code
_entity_poly.pdbx_strand_id
1 'polypeptide(L)'
;MSGELSAAIGRAARRDGLTGGAWVRRLLLERLDLQSADDARSGRPVRIPEAHQAAVAAALRELAEAGSAVRARDEAEAAHRLQAARTHLIPLALGQAEP
;
A
#
# COMPACT_ATOMS: atom_id res chain seq x y z
N MET A 1 7.07 -4.38 -21.54
CA MET A 1 7.71 -5.62 -21.04
C MET A 1 6.72 -6.76 -21.24
N SER A 2 7.12 -7.94 -21.73
CA SER A 2 6.17 -9.04 -21.95
C SER A 2 5.57 -9.53 -20.62
N GLY A 3 4.35 -10.08 -20.66
CA GLY A 3 3.67 -10.61 -19.47
C GLY A 3 4.45 -11.74 -18.79
N GLU A 4 5.07 -12.62 -19.58
CA GLU A 4 5.90 -13.72 -19.09
C GLU A 4 7.14 -13.22 -18.33
N LEU A 5 7.83 -12.20 -18.86
CA LEU A 5 8.98 -11.60 -18.22
C LEU A 5 8.60 -10.94 -16.90
N SER A 6 7.46 -10.24 -16.86
CA SER A 6 6.93 -9.63 -15.63
C SER A 6 6.63 -10.67 -14.55
N ALA A 7 6.02 -11.79 -14.93
CA ALA A 7 5.72 -12.89 -14.01
C ALA A 7 7.00 -13.57 -13.47
N ALA A 8 8.01 -13.75 -14.33
CA ALA A 8 9.30 -14.31 -13.93
C ALA A 8 10.03 -13.41 -12.93
N ILE A 9 10.11 -12.10 -13.21
CA ILE A 9 10.69 -11.10 -12.31
C ILE A 9 9.94 -11.09 -10.98
N GLY A 10 8.60 -11.09 -11.01
CA GLY A 10 7.80 -11.10 -9.79
C GLY A 10 7.97 -12.35 -8.92
N ARG A 11 8.27 -13.52 -9.50
CA ARG A 11 8.60 -14.74 -8.74
C ARG A 11 9.98 -14.65 -8.09
N ALA A 12 10.98 -14.24 -8.86
CA ALA A 12 12.35 -14.14 -8.36
C ALA A 12 12.48 -13.04 -7.28
N ALA A 13 11.88 -11.88 -7.51
CA ALA A 13 11.84 -10.79 -6.53
C ALA A 13 11.20 -11.22 -5.21
N ARG A 14 10.08 -11.97 -5.25
CA ARG A 14 9.43 -12.50 -4.03
C ARG A 14 10.31 -13.46 -3.26
N ARG A 15 10.99 -14.38 -3.94
CA ARG A 15 11.94 -15.32 -3.30
C ARG A 15 13.05 -14.56 -2.58
N ASP A 16 13.53 -13.49 -3.18
CA ASP A 16 14.65 -12.70 -2.67
C ASP A 16 14.19 -11.57 -1.72
N GLY A 17 12.89 -11.51 -1.41
CA GLY A 17 12.31 -10.53 -0.50
C GLY A 17 12.32 -9.09 -1.02
N LEU A 18 12.41 -8.89 -2.33
CA LEU A 18 12.51 -7.59 -3.00
C LEU A 18 11.25 -7.27 -3.81
N THR A 19 11.08 -5.99 -4.14
CA THR A 19 10.13 -5.59 -5.19
C THR A 19 10.69 -5.94 -6.57
N GLY A 20 9.81 -6.13 -7.57
CA GLY A 20 10.26 -6.47 -8.93
C GLY A 20 11.25 -5.45 -9.51
N GLY A 21 11.01 -4.16 -9.27
CA GLY A 21 11.91 -3.09 -9.71
C GLY A 21 13.26 -3.10 -8.99
N ALA A 22 13.26 -3.29 -7.66
CA ALA A 22 14.50 -3.41 -6.88
C ALA A 22 15.32 -4.64 -7.30
N TRP A 23 14.64 -5.75 -7.60
CA TRP A 23 15.29 -6.98 -8.06
C TRP A 23 15.99 -6.80 -9.42
N VAL A 24 15.32 -6.19 -10.40
CA VAL A 24 15.92 -5.91 -11.71
C VAL A 24 17.08 -4.91 -11.61
N ARG A 25 16.90 -3.85 -10.81
CA ARG A 25 17.93 -2.83 -10.61
C ARG A 25 19.18 -3.44 -10.00
N ARG A 26 19.04 -4.23 -8.93
CA ARG A 26 20.14 -4.95 -8.29
C ARG A 26 20.92 -5.82 -9.29
N LEU A 27 20.24 -6.60 -10.12
CA LEU A 27 20.90 -7.42 -11.14
C LEU A 27 21.71 -6.61 -12.15
N LEU A 28 21.17 -5.48 -12.61
CA LEU A 28 21.88 -4.59 -13.55
C LEU A 28 23.11 -3.96 -12.90
N LEU A 29 23.01 -3.56 -11.64
CA LEU A 29 24.10 -2.96 -10.89
C LEU A 29 25.22 -3.97 -10.60
N GLU A 30 24.87 -5.18 -10.14
CA GLU A 30 25.83 -6.29 -9.95
C GLU A 30 26.55 -6.62 -11.27
N ARG A 31 25.84 -6.61 -12.40
CA ARG A 31 26.41 -6.90 -13.71
C ARG A 31 27.41 -5.83 -14.19
N LEU A 32 27.24 -4.60 -13.73
CA LEU A 32 28.04 -3.42 -14.09
C LEU A 32 29.09 -3.06 -13.02
N ASP A 33 29.18 -3.85 -11.93
CA ASP A 33 30.02 -3.56 -10.76
C ASP A 33 29.75 -2.19 -10.12
N LEU A 34 28.47 -1.83 -10.04
CA LEU A 34 28.00 -0.58 -9.46
C LEU A 34 27.25 -0.85 -8.16
N GLN A 35 27.34 0.08 -7.20
CA GLN A 35 26.57 0.02 -5.96
C GLN A 35 25.43 1.06 -5.98
N SER A 36 24.26 0.69 -5.45
CA SER A 36 23.10 1.59 -5.30
C SER A 36 22.78 1.85 -3.84
N ALA A 37 22.80 3.13 -3.47
CA ALA A 37 22.34 3.59 -2.17
C ALA A 37 20.81 3.46 -1.99
N ASP A 38 20.06 3.30 -3.08
CA ASP A 38 18.60 3.11 -3.04
C ASP A 38 18.22 1.65 -2.80
N ASP A 39 19.06 0.69 -3.21
CA ASP A 39 18.82 -0.73 -2.94
C ASP A 39 19.12 -1.13 -1.49
N ALA A 40 20.01 -0.38 -0.82
CA ALA A 40 20.17 -0.44 0.63
C ALA A 40 18.90 0.02 1.39
N ARG A 41 18.10 0.91 0.78
CA ARG A 41 16.83 1.43 1.34
C ARG A 41 15.60 0.64 0.88
N SER A 42 15.66 -0.04 -0.27
CA SER A 42 14.54 -0.80 -0.86
C SER A 42 14.37 -2.18 -0.20
N GLY A 43 14.46 -2.20 1.14
CA GLY A 43 14.16 -3.36 1.96
C GLY A 43 12.73 -3.87 1.76
N ARG A 44 12.57 -5.14 2.15
CA ARG A 44 11.38 -6.00 2.19
C ARG A 44 10.03 -5.27 2.04
N PRO A 45 9.08 -5.77 1.22
CA PRO A 45 7.71 -5.26 1.23
C PRO A 45 7.25 -5.08 2.68
N VAL A 46 6.93 -3.85 3.06
CA VAL A 46 6.48 -3.55 4.43
C VAL A 46 5.18 -4.32 4.61
N ARG A 47 5.22 -5.40 5.38
CA ARG A 47 4.02 -6.16 5.73
C ARG A 47 3.18 -5.21 6.58
N ILE A 48 2.13 -4.67 5.98
CA ILE A 48 1.13 -3.88 6.71
C ILE A 48 0.49 -4.83 7.73
N PRO A 49 0.51 -4.52 9.04
CA PRO A 49 -0.17 -5.33 10.05
C PRO A 49 -1.62 -5.60 9.67
N GLU A 50 -2.14 -6.77 10.02
CA GLU A 50 -3.53 -7.15 9.67
C GLU A 50 -4.55 -6.17 10.26
N ALA A 51 -4.29 -5.65 11.46
CA ALA A 51 -5.08 -4.57 12.07
C ALA A 51 -5.11 -3.30 11.20
N HIS A 52 -3.97 -2.91 10.62
CA HIS A 52 -3.91 -1.75 9.72
C HIS A 52 -4.67 -2.01 8.41
N GLN A 53 -4.60 -3.22 7.86
CA GLN A 53 -5.39 -3.58 6.67
C GLN A 53 -6.89 -3.53 6.95
N ALA A 54 -7.32 -4.03 8.12
CA ALA A 54 -8.71 -3.99 8.55
C ALA A 54 -9.21 -2.55 8.75
N ALA A 55 -8.40 -1.69 9.37
CA ALA A 55 -8.73 -0.28 9.56
C ALA A 55 -8.82 0.49 8.23
N VAL A 56 -7.94 0.22 7.27
CA VAL A 56 -8.04 0.78 5.90
C VAL A 56 -9.30 0.29 5.20
N ALA A 57 -9.62 -1.01 5.28
CA ALA A 57 -10.82 -1.56 4.68
C ALA A 57 -12.11 -0.97 5.28
N ALA A 58 -12.14 -0.75 6.59
CA ALA A 58 -13.25 -0.08 7.27
C ALA A 58 -13.42 1.36 6.77
N ALA A 59 -12.33 2.14 6.74
CA ALA A 59 -12.36 3.50 6.23
C ALA A 59 -12.87 3.60 4.78
N LEU A 60 -12.43 2.69 3.91
CA LEU A 60 -12.87 2.66 2.51
C LEU A 60 -14.37 2.38 2.37
N ARG A 61 -14.96 1.53 3.23
CA ARG A 61 -16.40 1.30 3.26
C ARG A 61 -17.16 2.56 3.66
N GLU A 62 -16.74 3.23 4.73
CA GLU A 62 -17.37 4.49 5.16
C GLU A 62 -17.30 5.57 4.05
N LEU A 63 -16.17 5.67 3.33
CA LEU A 63 -16.04 6.60 2.21
C LEU A 63 -16.97 6.24 1.03
N ALA A 64 -17.17 4.96 0.75
CA ALA A 64 -18.09 4.52 -0.29
C ALA A 64 -19.56 4.83 0.06
N GLU A 65 -19.92 4.68 1.34
CA GLU A 65 -21.23 5.04 1.87
C GLU A 65 -21.43 6.56 1.87
N ALA A 66 -20.42 7.34 2.28
CA ALA A 66 -20.43 8.81 2.17
C ALA A 66 -20.67 9.26 0.72
N GLY A 67 -19.99 8.66 -0.26
CA GLY A 67 -20.20 8.96 -1.68
C GLY A 67 -21.61 8.64 -2.16
N SER A 68 -22.25 7.62 -1.58
CA SER A 68 -23.65 7.30 -1.86
C SER A 68 -24.62 8.29 -1.22
N ALA A 69 -24.37 8.72 0.01
CA ALA A 69 -25.14 9.77 0.69
C ALA A 69 -25.07 11.13 -0.04
N VAL A 70 -23.89 11.52 -0.53
CA VAL A 70 -23.73 12.72 -1.37
C VAL A 70 -24.59 12.64 -2.63
N ARG A 71 -24.61 11.48 -3.31
CA ARG A 71 -25.46 11.28 -4.50
C ARG A 71 -26.95 11.36 -4.17
N ALA A 72 -27.34 10.92 -2.98
CA ALA A 72 -28.71 11.03 -2.46
C ALA A 72 -29.04 12.44 -1.92
N ARG A 73 -28.06 13.37 -1.90
CA ARG A 73 -28.15 14.70 -1.26
C ARG A 73 -28.46 14.65 0.23
N ASP A 74 -28.07 13.57 0.90
CA ASP A 74 -28.10 13.46 2.35
C ASP A 74 -26.77 13.93 2.93
N GLU A 75 -26.67 15.24 3.16
CA GLU A 75 -25.45 15.87 3.65
C GLU A 75 -25.11 15.48 5.10
N ALA A 76 -26.13 15.21 5.91
CA ALA A 76 -25.94 14.80 7.30
C ALA A 76 -25.30 13.41 7.38
N GLU A 77 -25.82 12.46 6.59
CA GLU A 77 -25.24 11.12 6.51
C GLU A 77 -23.84 11.16 5.87
N ALA A 78 -23.64 11.97 4.82
CA ALA A 78 -22.32 12.12 4.21
C ALA A 78 -21.27 12.64 5.22
N ALA A 79 -21.63 13.66 6.01
CA ALA A 79 -20.75 14.20 7.05
C ALA A 79 -20.46 13.18 8.16
N HIS A 80 -21.49 12.42 8.58
CA HIS A 80 -21.34 11.35 9.56
C HIS A 80 -20.34 10.29 9.10
N ARG A 81 -20.49 9.81 7.87
CA ARG A 81 -19.62 8.78 7.27
C ARG A 81 -18.20 9.25 7.04
N LEU A 82 -18.02 10.50 6.63
CA LEU A 82 -16.69 11.12 6.56
C LEU A 82 -16.02 11.17 7.93
N GLN A 83 -16.77 11.49 8.99
CA GLN A 83 -16.22 11.49 10.35
C GLN A 83 -15.85 10.07 10.80
N ALA A 84 -16.69 9.06 10.51
CA ALA A 84 -16.39 7.66 10.78
C ALA A 84 -15.10 7.19 10.07
N ALA A 85 -14.93 7.53 8.79
CA ALA A 85 -13.71 7.24 8.03
C ALA A 85 -12.46 7.90 8.66
N ARG A 86 -12.59 9.15 9.14
CA ARG A 86 -11.49 9.86 9.82
C ARG A 86 -11.05 9.17 11.11
N THR A 87 -11.99 8.60 11.87
CA THR A 87 -11.69 7.84 13.10
C THR A 87 -10.79 6.64 12.82
N HIS A 88 -10.87 6.05 11.63
CA HIS A 88 -9.98 4.96 11.21
C HIS A 88 -8.65 5.46 10.61
N LEU A 89 -8.69 6.50 9.76
CA LEU A 89 -7.52 6.94 8.99
C LEU A 89 -6.55 7.81 9.79
N ILE A 90 -7.03 8.65 10.70
CA ILE A 90 -6.17 9.58 11.47
C ILE A 90 -5.18 8.80 12.36
N PRO A 91 -5.61 7.81 13.16
CA PRO A 91 -4.67 7.03 13.97
C PRO A 91 -3.64 6.29 13.11
N LEU A 92 -4.05 5.73 11.96
CA LEU A 92 -3.13 5.08 11.01
C LEU A 92 -2.08 6.05 10.48
N ALA A 93 -2.48 7.26 10.07
CA ALA A 93 -1.57 8.27 9.53
C ALA A 93 -0.59 8.81 10.59
N LEU A 94 -1.01 8.86 11.85
CA LEU A 94 -0.18 9.29 12.98
C LEU A 94 0.67 8.16 13.58
N GLY A 95 0.54 6.91 13.09
CA GLY A 95 1.21 5.75 13.66
C GLY A 95 0.70 5.36 15.06
N GLN A 96 -0.53 5.77 15.40
CA GLN A 96 -1.20 5.53 16.69
C GLN A 96 -2.21 4.38 16.63
N ALA A 97 -2.34 3.69 15.49
CA ALA A 97 -3.19 2.50 15.41
C ALA A 97 -2.58 1.41 16.30
N GLU A 98 -3.26 1.06 17.39
CA GLU A 98 -2.89 -0.07 18.23
C GLU A 98 -2.91 -1.38 17.41
N PRO A 99 -1.98 -2.31 17.69
CA PRO A 99 -1.90 -3.60 17.02
C PRO A 99 -3.11 -4.51 17.28
#